data_AF-A0A409XBF8-F1
#
_entry.id   AF-A0A409XBF8-F1
#
_cell.length_a   1.000
_cell.length_b   1.000
_cell.length_c   1.000
_cell.angle_alpha   90.00
_cell.angle_beta   90.00
_cell.angle_gamma   90.00
#
_symmetry.space_group_name_H-M   'P 1'
#
loop_
_entity.id
_entity.type
_entity.pdbx_description
1 polymer ?
#
loop_
_entity_poly.entity_id
_entity_poly.type
_entity_poly.pdbx_seq_one_letter_code
_entity_poly.pdbx_strand_id
1 'polypeptide(L)'
;MQLCLVNNDPTSTLLITPDGEPLFSIETPLLQRSEIEELMVPVPRRRKSPITTIKRLERYHRSTGQVETEIGVVEYCGSQNGTQLQLCEINHALAITARAAVVGITEHRDSEENDEGSDENFWEFTGPDSKRYRWQIFVQSPVTSLNQNYHLQLLLADNSFTPLARYRRAKLGIVSRSRRAFLEILPAGINLIDLIVVTFVGFMKQRVMVEGTAPYVQETSDPNSSPSTPNLPADTHSAPHGLGNSAPQRSTTIP
;
A
#
# COMPACT_ATOMS: atom_id res chain seq x y z
N MET A 1 5.43 3.66 -18.11
CA MET A 1 6.47 4.15 -17.18
C MET A 1 6.35 3.41 -15.86
N GLN A 2 7.45 3.04 -15.20
CA GLN A 2 7.43 2.34 -13.91
C GLN A 2 7.99 3.24 -12.81
N LEU A 3 7.30 3.29 -11.67
CA LEU A 3 7.67 4.05 -10.48
C LEU A 3 7.86 3.09 -9.31
N CYS A 4 9.09 2.92 -8.85
CA CYS A 4 9.41 2.05 -7.72
C CYS A 4 9.23 2.80 -6.40
N LEU A 5 8.63 2.14 -5.40
CA LEU A 5 8.55 2.66 -4.04
C LEU A 5 9.87 2.36 -3.32
N VAL A 6 10.52 3.38 -2.76
CA VAL A 6 11.76 3.21 -2.01
C VAL A 6 11.55 2.42 -0.73
N ASN A 7 10.50 2.73 0.04
CA ASN A 7 10.23 2.13 1.36
C ASN A 7 9.14 1.06 1.35
N ASN A 8 8.54 0.77 0.19
CA ASN A 8 7.34 -0.06 0.03
C ASN A 8 6.10 0.41 0.84
N ASP A 9 6.14 1.59 1.45
CA ASP A 9 5.01 2.26 2.10
C ASP A 9 4.44 3.31 1.14
N PRO A 10 3.23 3.12 0.58
CA PRO A 10 2.63 4.06 -0.36
C PRO A 10 2.23 5.40 0.28
N THR A 11 2.22 5.52 1.62
CA THR A 11 1.88 6.75 2.34
C THR A 11 3.09 7.55 2.80
N SER A 12 4.29 6.97 2.71
CA SER A 12 5.54 7.61 3.13
C SER A 12 6.73 7.05 2.32
N THR A 13 6.91 7.55 1.10
CA THR A 13 7.94 7.06 0.18
C THR A 13 8.29 8.07 -0.91
N LEU A 14 9.47 7.91 -1.49
CA LEU A 14 9.79 8.44 -2.81
C LEU A 14 9.34 7.45 -3.89
N LEU A 15 8.84 7.97 -5.00
CA LEU A 15 8.61 7.23 -6.24
C LEU A 15 9.75 7.53 -7.22
N ILE A 16 10.53 6.50 -7.56
CA ILE A 16 11.72 6.63 -8.41
C ILE A 16 11.54 5.90 -9.74
N THR A 17 12.11 6.42 -10.82
CA THR A 17 12.19 5.72 -12.12
C THR A 17 13.11 4.49 -12.03
N PRO A 18 13.11 3.60 -13.04
CA PRO A 18 14.07 2.49 -13.10
C PRO A 18 15.53 2.97 -13.15
N ASP A 19 15.75 4.18 -13.65
CA ASP A 19 17.08 4.83 -13.73
C ASP A 19 17.51 5.44 -12.39
N GLY A 20 16.65 5.40 -11.36
CA GLY A 20 16.94 5.93 -10.03
C GLY A 20 16.61 7.41 -9.84
N GLU A 21 15.99 8.07 -10.82
CA GLU A 21 15.57 9.46 -10.69
C GLU A 21 14.28 9.57 -9.85
N PRO A 22 14.26 10.38 -8.78
CA PRO A 22 13.04 10.61 -8.01
C PRO A 22 12.08 11.52 -8.79
N LEU A 23 10.81 11.11 -8.89
CA LEU A 23 9.76 11.88 -9.57
C LEU A 23 8.67 12.38 -8.61
N PHE A 24 8.42 11.68 -7.51
CA PHE A 24 7.44 12.11 -6.51
C PHE A 24 7.95 11.87 -5.09
N SER A 25 7.61 12.79 -4.19
CA SER A 25 7.70 12.61 -2.74
C SER A 25 6.30 12.48 -2.14
N ILE A 26 6.10 11.47 -1.31
CA ILE A 26 4.85 11.24 -0.58
C ILE A 26 5.20 11.24 0.90
N GLU A 27 4.60 12.17 1.64
CA GLU A 27 4.92 12.43 3.05
C GLU A 27 3.65 12.43 3.87
N THR A 28 3.57 11.51 4.84
CA THR A 28 2.55 11.55 5.91
C THR A 28 3.26 11.89 7.22
N PRO A 29 2.97 13.03 7.85
CA PRO A 29 3.53 13.36 9.16
C PRO A 29 3.17 12.26 10.15
N LEU A 30 4.17 11.77 10.88
CA LEU A 30 3.93 10.90 12.01
C LEU A 30 3.28 11.73 13.12
N LEU A 31 2.14 11.28 13.62
CA LEU A 31 1.55 11.88 14.82
C LEU A 31 2.56 11.72 15.95
N GLN A 32 3.13 12.82 16.43
CA GLN A 32 4.07 12.77 17.54
C GLN A 32 3.34 12.25 18.77
N ARG A 33 3.93 11.24 19.40
CA ARG A 33 3.39 10.56 20.59
C ARG A 33 3.10 11.52 21.76
N SER A 34 3.70 12.71 21.78
CA SER A 34 3.47 13.76 22.77
C SER A 34 2.04 14.32 22.76
N GLU A 35 1.32 14.31 21.64
CA GLU A 35 -0.12 14.64 21.63
C GLU A 35 -0.97 13.55 22.32
N ILE A 36 -0.42 12.37 22.59
CA ILE A 36 -1.13 11.28 23.26
C ILE A 36 -1.17 11.50 24.78
N GLU A 37 -0.19 12.20 25.37
CA GLU A 37 -0.18 12.49 26.81
C GLU A 37 -1.08 13.67 27.20
N GLU A 38 -1.35 14.62 26.30
CA GLU A 38 -2.26 15.75 26.56
C GLU A 38 -3.76 15.34 26.54
N LEU A 39 -4.06 14.05 26.37
CA LEU A 39 -5.40 13.45 26.28
C LEU A 39 -6.03 13.07 27.63
N MET A 40 -5.42 13.39 28.77
CA MET A 40 -6.00 13.06 30.08
C MET A 40 -7.18 13.97 30.49
N VAL A 41 -7.61 14.92 29.65
CA VAL A 41 -8.84 15.71 29.87
C VAL A 41 -9.91 15.28 28.86
N PRO A 42 -11.11 14.85 29.32
CA PRO A 42 -12.16 14.28 28.47
C PRO A 42 -12.95 15.36 27.71
N VAL A 43 -12.27 16.15 26.88
CA VAL A 43 -12.95 17.04 25.93
C VAL A 43 -13.09 16.30 24.61
N PRO A 44 -14.31 16.19 24.03
CA PRO A 44 -14.53 15.55 22.73
C PRO A 44 -13.97 16.45 21.61
N ARG A 45 -12.65 16.45 21.45
CA ARG A 45 -11.97 17.07 20.31
C ARG A 45 -11.95 16.05 19.17
N ARG A 46 -12.54 16.40 18.02
CA ARG A 46 -12.42 15.62 16.79
C ARG A 46 -10.93 15.48 16.47
N ARG A 47 -10.38 14.26 16.58
CA ARG A 47 -9.00 13.98 16.20
C ARG A 47 -8.85 14.26 14.72
N LYS A 48 -7.97 15.19 14.36
CA LYS A 48 -7.62 15.41 12.95
C LYS A 48 -6.75 14.25 12.52
N SER A 49 -7.14 13.58 11.44
CA SER A 49 -6.32 12.53 10.87
C SER A 49 -5.06 13.14 10.23
N PRO A 50 -3.93 12.42 10.20
CA PRO A 50 -2.74 12.91 9.55
C PRO A 50 -3.02 13.16 8.07
N ILE A 51 -2.55 14.30 7.56
CA ILE A 51 -2.68 14.71 6.17
C ILE A 51 -1.47 14.19 5.40
N THR A 52 -1.67 13.57 4.24
CA THR A 52 -0.56 13.12 3.38
C THR A 52 -0.39 14.11 2.24
N THR A 53 0.81 14.65 2.07
CA THR A 53 1.14 15.57 0.99
C THR A 53 1.92 14.85 -0.09
N ILE A 54 1.63 15.17 -1.34
CA ILE A 54 2.22 14.53 -2.53
C ILE A 54 2.81 15.64 -3.38
N LYS A 55 4.12 15.55 -3.63
CA LYS A 55 4.86 16.51 -4.41
C LYS A 55 5.46 15.85 -5.64
N ARG A 56 5.40 16.53 -6.78
CA ARG A 56 6.18 16.21 -7.97
C ARG A 56 7.56 16.84 -7.81
N LEU A 57 8.60 16.06 -8.12
CA LEU A 57 9.99 16.46 -8.07
C LEU A 57 10.46 16.66 -9.51
N GLU A 58 10.75 17.90 -9.88
CA GLU A 58 11.29 18.19 -11.19
C GLU A 58 12.78 17.87 -11.25
N ARG A 59 13.27 17.51 -12.44
CA ARG A 59 14.70 17.23 -12.64
C ARG A 59 15.51 18.44 -12.22
N TYR A 60 16.59 18.17 -11.49
CA TYR A 60 17.52 19.19 -11.04
C TYR A 60 18.02 20.03 -12.22
N HIS A 61 17.76 21.34 -12.16
CA HIS A 61 18.33 22.30 -13.09
C HIS A 61 19.45 23.05 -12.39
N ARG A 62 20.63 23.15 -13.02
CA ARG A 62 21.81 23.83 -12.41
C ARG A 62 21.51 25.26 -11.94
N SER A 63 20.56 25.93 -12.60
CA SER A 63 20.21 27.33 -12.35
C SER A 63 19.16 27.53 -11.25
N THR A 64 18.21 26.60 -11.10
CA THR A 64 17.05 26.75 -10.21
C THR A 64 17.05 25.76 -9.04
N GLY A 65 17.97 24.80 -9.05
CA GLY A 65 17.98 23.71 -8.09
C GLY A 65 16.92 22.67 -8.39
N GLN A 66 16.54 21.92 -7.36
CA GLN A 66 15.41 20.98 -7.41
C GLN A 66 14.14 21.76 -7.10
N VAL A 67 13.17 21.69 -8.00
CA VAL A 67 11.85 22.29 -7.82
C VAL A 67 10.89 21.21 -7.34
N GLU A 68 10.17 21.51 -6.26
CA GLU A 68 9.09 20.67 -5.76
C GLU A 68 7.75 21.36 -6.00
N THR A 69 6.81 20.66 -6.61
CA THR A 69 5.46 21.15 -6.83
C THR A 69 4.49 20.27 -6.07
N GLU A 70 3.72 20.85 -5.15
CA GLU A 70 2.64 20.11 -4.49
C GLU A 70 1.54 19.82 -5.52
N ILE A 71 1.27 18.54 -5.77
CA ILE A 71 0.28 18.09 -6.76
C ILE A 71 -0.99 17.56 -6.10
N GLY A 72 -0.90 17.15 -4.84
CA GLY A 72 -2.10 16.80 -4.11
C GLY A 72 -1.94 16.55 -2.62
N VAL A 73 -3.08 16.58 -1.95
CA VAL A 73 -3.24 16.40 -0.51
C VAL A 73 -4.28 15.32 -0.28
N VAL A 74 -4.01 14.40 0.66
CA VAL A 74 -4.89 13.27 0.99
C VAL A 74 -5.17 13.24 2.48
N GLU A 75 -6.43 13.41 2.86
CA GLU A 75 -6.90 13.34 4.24
C GLU A 75 -7.84 12.14 4.44
N TYR A 76 -7.56 11.30 5.43
CA TYR A 76 -8.47 10.20 5.79
C TYR A 76 -9.48 10.69 6.81
N CYS A 77 -10.76 10.77 6.45
CA CYS A 77 -11.80 11.33 7.30
C CYS A 77 -12.55 10.28 8.16
N GLY A 78 -12.02 9.05 8.23
CA GLY A 78 -12.59 7.94 8.99
C GLY A 78 -13.40 6.96 8.14
N SER A 79 -13.84 5.86 8.75
CA SER A 79 -14.54 4.76 8.07
C SER A 79 -15.96 5.10 7.59
N GLN A 80 -16.53 6.23 8.03
CA GLN A 80 -17.84 6.71 7.55
C GLN A 80 -17.70 7.74 6.42
N ASN A 81 -16.70 8.63 6.52
CA ASN A 81 -16.52 9.73 5.57
C ASN A 81 -15.56 9.39 4.43
N GLY A 82 -14.72 8.36 4.62
CA GLY A 82 -13.76 7.89 3.62
C GLY A 82 -12.51 8.74 3.55
N THR A 83 -12.05 9.03 2.34
CA THR A 83 -10.82 9.80 2.10
C THR A 83 -11.13 11.01 1.23
N GLN A 84 -10.66 12.19 1.61
CA GLN A 84 -10.71 13.38 0.78
C GLN A 84 -9.36 13.59 0.11
N LEU A 85 -9.38 13.96 -1.17
CA LEU A 85 -8.21 14.30 -1.94
C LEU A 85 -8.41 15.68 -2.54
N GLN A 86 -7.31 16.41 -2.67
CA GLN A 86 -7.26 17.66 -3.39
C GLN A 86 -6.15 17.57 -4.44
N LEU A 87 -6.46 17.89 -5.68
CA LEU A 87 -5.49 18.07 -6.76
C LEU A 87 -5.13 19.55 -6.82
N CYS A 88 -3.94 19.91 -6.36
CA CYS A 88 -3.57 21.31 -6.08
C CYS A 88 -3.46 22.14 -7.36
N GLU A 89 -2.92 21.58 -8.46
CA GLU A 89 -2.74 22.30 -9.72
C GLU A 89 -4.06 22.84 -10.30
N ILE A 90 -5.15 22.10 -10.13
CA ILE A 90 -6.47 22.41 -10.69
C ILE A 90 -7.52 22.76 -9.62
N ASN A 91 -7.10 22.85 -8.35
CA ASN A 91 -7.98 23.06 -7.20
C ASN A 91 -9.22 22.13 -7.18
N HIS A 92 -9.05 20.88 -7.60
CA HIS A 92 -10.14 19.92 -7.72
C HIS A 92 -10.17 18.99 -6.52
N ALA A 93 -11.28 19.01 -5.78
CA ALA A 93 -11.50 18.11 -4.65
C ALA A 93 -12.20 16.82 -5.10
N LEU A 94 -11.68 15.69 -4.66
CA LEU A 94 -12.23 14.36 -4.89
C LEU A 94 -12.58 13.72 -3.55
N ALA A 95 -13.79 13.18 -3.44
CA ALA A 95 -14.19 12.40 -2.28
C ALA A 95 -14.20 10.92 -2.64
N ILE A 96 -13.42 10.14 -1.90
CA ILE A 96 -13.47 8.69 -1.85
C ILE A 96 -14.45 8.32 -0.77
N THR A 97 -15.66 7.90 -1.15
CA THR A 97 -16.61 7.40 -0.17
C THR A 97 -16.00 6.20 0.56
N ALA A 98 -16.14 6.18 1.88
CA ALA A 98 -15.83 4.97 2.61
C ALA A 98 -16.70 3.83 2.09
N ARG A 99 -16.14 2.63 2.03
CA ARG A 99 -17.00 1.46 2.05
C ARG A 99 -17.67 1.43 3.41
N ALA A 100 -18.88 1.98 3.48
CA ALA A 100 -19.78 1.57 4.53
C ALA A 100 -19.82 0.04 4.43
N ALA A 101 -19.41 -0.64 5.49
CA ALA A 101 -19.62 -2.06 5.61
C ALA A 101 -21.13 -2.25 5.39
N VAL A 102 -21.51 -2.73 4.20
CA VAL A 102 -22.88 -3.16 3.91
C VAL A 102 -23.04 -4.51 4.61
N VAL A 103 -22.87 -4.48 5.93
CA VAL A 103 -22.88 -5.62 6.83
C VAL A 103 -23.92 -5.28 7.87
N GLY A 104 -25.11 -5.87 7.71
CA GLY A 104 -26.30 -5.67 8.52
C GLY A 104 -27.12 -4.51 7.97
N ILE A 105 -28.29 -4.71 7.37
CA ILE A 105 -29.41 -5.51 7.86
C ILE A 105 -30.14 -6.05 6.62
N THR A 106 -29.87 -7.28 6.22
CA THR A 106 -30.82 -8.03 5.39
C THR A 106 -31.08 -9.31 6.16
N GLU A 107 -31.94 -9.19 7.17
CA GLU A 107 -32.44 -10.32 7.92
C GLU A 107 -33.18 -11.25 6.97
N HIS A 108 -32.70 -12.50 6.92
CA HIS A 108 -33.42 -13.71 6.55
C HIS A 108 -34.41 -13.61 5.37
N ARG A 109 -33.90 -13.92 4.18
CA ARG A 109 -34.74 -14.59 3.18
C ARG A 109 -33.94 -15.74 2.59
N ASP A 110 -34.37 -16.95 2.92
CA ASP A 110 -33.75 -18.23 2.54
C ASP A 110 -33.78 -18.41 1.01
N SER A 111 -32.86 -17.74 0.31
CA SER A 111 -32.64 -17.89 -1.12
C SER A 111 -31.28 -18.54 -1.31
N GLU A 112 -31.34 -19.87 -1.39
CA GLU A 112 -30.21 -20.75 -1.69
C GLU A 112 -29.65 -20.45 -3.08
N GLU A 113 -28.32 -20.37 -3.15
CA GLU A 113 -27.50 -20.60 -4.34
C GLU A 113 -27.68 -19.63 -5.53
N ASN A 114 -27.18 -18.40 -5.38
CA ASN A 114 -26.45 -17.77 -6.48
C ASN A 114 -25.25 -17.03 -5.91
N ASP A 115 -24.07 -17.55 -6.26
CA ASP A 115 -22.74 -17.07 -5.94
C ASP A 115 -22.49 -15.68 -6.60
N GLU A 116 -23.08 -14.63 -6.04
CA GLU A 116 -22.79 -13.22 -6.39
C GLU A 116 -21.65 -12.67 -5.51
N GLY A 117 -20.55 -13.41 -5.46
CA GLY A 117 -19.32 -12.93 -4.83
C GLY A 117 -18.65 -11.82 -5.64
N SER A 118 -18.28 -10.73 -4.94
CA SER A 118 -17.14 -9.83 -5.23
C SER A 118 -17.37 -8.40 -5.76
N ASP A 119 -18.54 -7.80 -5.57
CA ASP A 119 -18.67 -6.33 -5.75
C ASP A 119 -17.77 -5.53 -4.79
N GLU A 120 -17.27 -6.19 -3.74
CA GLU A 120 -16.36 -5.63 -2.77
C GLU A 120 -14.89 -5.54 -3.24
N ASN A 121 -14.56 -5.43 -4.53
CA ASN A 121 -13.15 -5.29 -4.94
C ASN A 121 -12.80 -4.05 -5.75
N PHE A 122 -13.73 -3.09 -5.90
CA PHE A 122 -13.43 -1.85 -6.59
C PHE A 122 -13.78 -0.58 -5.79
N TRP A 123 -13.20 0.54 -6.24
CA TRP A 123 -13.46 1.89 -5.77
C TRP A 123 -13.56 2.84 -6.97
N GLU A 124 -14.62 3.65 -7.04
CA GLU A 124 -14.89 4.55 -8.16
C GLU A 124 -14.92 6.01 -7.76
N PHE A 125 -14.55 6.87 -8.71
CA PHE A 125 -14.63 8.32 -8.58
C PHE A 125 -14.74 8.98 -9.96
N THR A 126 -15.18 10.24 -9.97
CA THR A 126 -15.18 11.08 -11.18
C THR A 126 -13.98 12.00 -11.13
N GLY A 127 -13.12 11.97 -12.15
CA GLY A 127 -11.94 12.81 -12.22
C GLY A 127 -12.26 14.24 -12.71
N PRO A 128 -11.23 15.10 -12.79
CA PRO A 128 -11.39 16.49 -13.20
C PRO A 128 -11.82 16.67 -14.67
N ASP A 129 -11.63 15.64 -15.49
CA ASP A 129 -12.09 15.60 -16.89
C ASP A 129 -13.54 15.09 -17.02
N SER A 130 -14.29 15.02 -15.91
CA SER A 130 -15.66 14.50 -15.84
C SER A 130 -15.81 13.03 -16.26
N LYS A 131 -14.70 12.28 -16.38
CA LYS A 131 -14.73 10.84 -16.65
C LYS A 131 -14.76 10.04 -15.36
N ARG A 132 -15.34 8.84 -15.42
CA ARG A 132 -15.36 7.90 -14.31
C ARG A 132 -14.11 7.04 -14.32
N TYR A 133 -13.53 6.86 -13.16
CA TYR A 133 -12.34 6.05 -12.92
C TYR A 133 -12.66 5.00 -11.88
N ARG A 134 -12.00 3.84 -11.98
CA ARG A 134 -12.18 2.72 -11.06
C ARG A 134 -10.84 2.12 -10.68
N TRP A 135 -10.48 2.16 -9.39
CA TRP A 135 -9.46 1.30 -8.83
C TRP A 135 -10.07 -0.08 -8.56
N GLN A 136 -9.52 -1.13 -9.14
CA GLN A 136 -9.99 -2.49 -8.97
C GLN A 136 -8.87 -3.39 -8.43
N ILE A 137 -9.20 -4.18 -7.42
CA ILE A 137 -8.35 -5.21 -6.83
C ILE A 137 -8.59 -6.49 -7.61
N PHE A 138 -7.53 -7.02 -8.21
CA PHE A 138 -7.57 -8.32 -8.86
C PHE A 138 -6.86 -9.33 -7.97
N VAL A 139 -7.62 -10.32 -7.52
CA VAL A 139 -7.11 -11.51 -6.82
C VAL A 139 -6.84 -12.57 -7.87
N GLN A 140 -5.58 -12.97 -8.06
CA GLN A 140 -5.29 -14.19 -8.81
C GLN A 140 -5.66 -15.40 -7.95
N SER A 141 -6.56 -16.23 -8.47
CA SER A 141 -7.17 -17.44 -7.91
C SER A 141 -6.22 -18.36 -7.08
N PRO A 142 -6.73 -19.10 -6.08
CA PRO A 142 -5.95 -19.66 -4.99
C PRO A 142 -5.55 -21.11 -5.29
N VAL A 143 -4.25 -21.39 -5.37
CA VAL A 143 -3.79 -22.79 -5.17
C VAL A 143 -2.71 -22.90 -4.08
N THR A 144 -2.16 -21.78 -3.59
CA THR A 144 -1.28 -21.82 -2.40
C THR A 144 -1.47 -20.56 -1.56
N SER A 145 -2.27 -20.71 -0.50
CA SER A 145 -2.75 -19.71 0.48
C SER A 145 -1.69 -18.80 1.15
N LEU A 146 -0.39 -19.01 0.92
CA LEU A 146 0.67 -18.28 1.61
C LEU A 146 1.25 -17.07 0.84
N ASN A 147 0.78 -16.77 -0.37
CA ASN A 147 1.33 -15.67 -1.17
C ASN A 147 0.23 -14.83 -1.82
N GLN A 148 -0.31 -13.86 -1.07
CA GLN A 148 -1.28 -12.86 -1.52
C GLN A 148 -0.72 -12.03 -2.70
N ASN A 149 -0.86 -12.54 -3.93
CA ASN A 149 -0.59 -11.81 -5.16
C ASN A 149 -1.86 -11.07 -5.62
N TYR A 150 -2.28 -10.06 -4.86
CA TYR A 150 -3.20 -9.08 -5.40
C TYR A 150 -2.43 -8.02 -6.19
N HIS A 151 -3.03 -7.56 -7.28
CA HIS A 151 -2.58 -6.37 -7.98
C HIS A 151 -3.73 -5.37 -8.06
N LEU A 152 -3.42 -4.09 -7.99
CA LEU A 152 -4.41 -3.04 -8.17
C LEU A 152 -4.29 -2.52 -9.59
N GLN A 153 -5.42 -2.25 -10.23
CA GLN A 153 -5.44 -1.63 -11.54
C GLN A 153 -6.37 -0.42 -11.49
N LEU A 154 -5.91 0.69 -12.05
CA LEU A 154 -6.78 1.81 -12.35
C LEU A 154 -7.31 1.62 -13.78
N LEU A 155 -8.62 1.65 -13.91
CA LEU A 155 -9.35 1.54 -15.16
C LEU A 155 -10.11 2.85 -15.42
N LEU A 156 -10.21 3.24 -16.68
CA LEU A 156 -11.22 4.19 -17.12
C LEU A 156 -12.56 3.45 -17.15
N ALA A 157 -13.51 3.87 -16.33
CA ALA A 157 -14.81 3.22 -16.14
C ALA A 157 -15.83 3.66 -17.21
N ASP A 158 -15.39 3.69 -18.46
CA ASP A 158 -16.26 3.75 -19.63
C ASP A 158 -16.51 2.33 -20.16
N ASN A 159 -17.16 2.21 -21.33
CA ASN A 159 -17.43 0.91 -21.93
C ASN A 159 -16.17 0.16 -22.39
N SER A 160 -14.99 0.79 -22.35
CA SER A 160 -13.73 0.18 -22.80
C SER A 160 -12.94 -0.48 -21.68
N PHE A 161 -13.17 -0.10 -20.42
CA PHE A 161 -12.36 -0.51 -19.28
C PHE A 161 -10.86 -0.32 -19.53
N THR A 162 -10.48 0.79 -20.19
CA THR A 162 -9.10 1.02 -20.60
C THR A 162 -8.18 1.11 -19.37
N PRO A 163 -7.13 0.29 -19.28
CA PRO A 163 -6.26 0.30 -18.13
C PRO A 163 -5.27 1.47 -18.18
N LEU A 164 -5.22 2.23 -17.09
CA LEU A 164 -4.40 3.45 -16.96
C LEU A 164 -3.15 3.21 -16.11
N ALA A 165 -3.27 2.41 -15.06
CA ALA A 165 -2.15 2.09 -14.19
C ALA A 165 -2.31 0.73 -13.51
N ARG A 166 -1.19 0.17 -13.05
CA ARG A 166 -1.13 -1.10 -12.33
C ARG A 166 -0.15 -1.00 -11.17
N TYR A 167 -0.63 -1.24 -9.95
CA TYR A 167 0.24 -1.40 -8.79
C TYR A 167 0.57 -2.86 -8.57
N ARG A 168 1.85 -3.13 -8.26
CA ARG A 168 2.31 -4.45 -7.85
C ARG A 168 3.02 -4.35 -6.50
N ARG A 169 2.57 -5.17 -5.54
CA ARG A 169 3.18 -5.27 -4.20
C ARG A 169 4.59 -5.86 -4.27
N ALA A 170 5.42 -5.46 -3.30
CA ALA A 170 6.73 -6.04 -3.06
C ALA A 170 6.66 -7.55 -2.79
N LYS A 171 7.71 -8.29 -3.12
CA LYS A 171 7.89 -9.70 -2.73
C LYS A 171 9.15 -9.82 -1.89
N LEU A 172 9.03 -10.47 -0.72
CA LEU A 172 10.14 -10.64 0.22
C LEU A 172 11.28 -11.48 -0.38
N GLY A 173 10.93 -12.56 -1.08
CA GLY A 173 11.90 -13.39 -1.79
C GLY A 173 12.07 -14.82 -1.27
N ILE A 174 11.23 -15.27 -0.33
CA ILE A 174 11.36 -16.60 0.29
C ILE A 174 11.11 -17.73 -0.71
N VAL A 175 10.05 -17.59 -1.54
CA VAL A 175 9.62 -18.61 -2.52
C VAL A 175 9.75 -18.11 -3.97
N SER A 176 10.09 -16.85 -4.17
CA SER A 176 10.18 -16.24 -5.50
C SER A 176 11.29 -15.19 -5.51
N ARG A 177 11.61 -14.62 -6.67
CA ARG A 177 12.57 -13.51 -6.73
C ARG A 177 12.07 -12.31 -5.91
N SER A 178 12.92 -11.82 -5.00
CA SER A 178 12.65 -10.58 -4.27
C SER A 178 12.49 -9.41 -5.23
N ARG A 179 11.52 -8.53 -4.98
CA ARG A 179 11.30 -7.31 -5.77
C ARG A 179 10.63 -6.23 -4.92
N ARG A 180 10.96 -4.97 -5.22
CA ARG A 180 10.30 -3.80 -4.63
C ARG A 180 8.88 -3.65 -5.18
N ALA A 181 8.02 -2.98 -4.41
CA ALA A 181 6.73 -2.54 -4.88
C ALA A 181 6.91 -1.47 -5.97
N PHE A 182 6.02 -1.46 -6.96
CA PHE A 182 6.03 -0.44 -8.00
C PHE A 182 4.65 -0.16 -8.55
N LEU A 183 4.47 1.07 -9.02
CA LEU A 183 3.31 1.56 -9.75
C LEU A 183 3.71 1.73 -11.22
N GLU A 184 3.02 1.02 -12.10
CA GLU A 184 3.23 1.07 -13.54
C GLU A 184 2.15 1.93 -14.18
N ILE A 185 2.55 3.03 -14.81
CA ILE A 185 1.69 3.90 -15.61
C ILE A 185 1.68 3.38 -17.04
N LEU A 186 0.51 2.97 -17.52
CA LEU A 186 0.32 2.47 -18.88
C LEU A 186 0.24 3.63 -19.88
N PRO A 187 0.44 3.39 -21.20
CA PRO A 187 0.47 4.47 -22.19
C PRO A 187 -0.75 5.41 -22.14
N ALA A 188 -1.95 4.86 -21.95
CA ALA A 188 -3.19 5.65 -21.84
C ALA A 188 -3.24 6.55 -20.59
N GLY A 189 -2.49 6.23 -19.54
CA GLY A 189 -2.46 6.97 -18.27
C GLY A 189 -1.31 7.97 -18.15
N ILE A 190 -0.40 8.08 -19.13
CA ILE A 190 0.80 8.93 -19.03
C ILE A 190 0.44 10.40 -18.75
N ASN A 191 -0.58 10.92 -19.44
CA ASN A 191 -1.03 12.30 -19.27
C ASN A 191 -1.84 12.53 -17.99
N LEU A 192 -2.11 11.47 -17.23
CA LEU A 192 -2.89 11.48 -15.99
C LEU A 192 -2.04 11.10 -14.78
N ILE A 193 -0.71 11.16 -14.89
CA ILE A 193 0.19 10.62 -13.88
C ILE A 193 -0.04 11.19 -12.48
N ASP A 194 -0.27 12.49 -12.35
CA ASP A 194 -0.52 13.11 -11.05
C ASP A 194 -1.82 12.61 -10.42
N LEU A 195 -2.89 12.58 -11.22
CA LEU A 195 -4.17 12.00 -10.81
C LEU A 195 -3.98 10.55 -10.36
N ILE A 196 -3.22 9.76 -11.11
CA ILE A 196 -2.94 8.36 -10.77
C ILE A 196 -2.20 8.24 -9.45
N VAL A 197 -1.13 9.02 -9.24
CA VAL A 197 -0.33 8.98 -8.01
C VAL A 197 -1.17 9.44 -6.81
N VAL A 198 -1.88 10.56 -6.93
CA VAL A 198 -2.71 11.11 -5.86
C VAL A 198 -3.81 10.12 -5.45
N THR A 199 -4.54 9.58 -6.43
CA THR A 199 -5.61 8.61 -6.15
C THR A 199 -5.08 7.25 -5.69
N PHE A 200 -3.91 6.81 -6.15
CA PHE A 200 -3.23 5.62 -5.63
C PHE A 200 -2.93 5.76 -4.14
N VAL A 201 -2.35 6.89 -3.71
CA VAL A 201 -2.04 7.14 -2.29
C VAL A 201 -3.32 7.20 -1.47
N GLY A 202 -4.36 7.89 -1.94
CA GLY A 202 -5.66 7.92 -1.26
C GLY A 202 -6.28 6.54 -1.08
N PHE A 203 -6.28 5.74 -2.14
CA PHE A 203 -6.77 4.37 -2.08
C PHE A 203 -5.97 3.50 -1.10
N MET A 204 -4.63 3.57 -1.14
CA MET A 204 -3.78 2.80 -0.24
C MET A 204 -3.94 3.23 1.21
N LYS A 205 -4.06 4.53 1.48
CA LYS A 205 -4.30 5.08 2.82
C LYS A 205 -5.62 4.58 3.40
N GLN A 206 -6.69 4.60 2.61
CA GLN A 206 -7.98 4.04 3.01
C GLN A 206 -7.86 2.56 3.36
N ARG A 207 -7.19 1.77 2.51
CA ARG A 207 -7.03 0.33 2.75
C ARG A 207 -6.25 0.01 4.02
N VAL A 208 -5.11 0.68 4.23
CA VAL A 208 -4.27 0.44 5.41
C VAL A 208 -5.02 0.80 6.70
N MET A 209 -5.78 1.90 6.70
CA MET A 209 -6.51 2.36 7.89
C MET A 209 -7.75 1.51 8.19
N VAL A 210 -8.44 0.99 7.18
CA VAL A 210 -9.58 0.08 7.36
C VAL A 210 -9.10 -1.30 7.84
N GLU A 211 -8.07 -1.86 7.20
CA GLU A 211 -7.58 -3.22 7.49
C GLU A 211 -6.80 -3.28 8.82
N GLY A 212 -6.11 -2.20 9.20
CA GLY A 212 -5.38 -2.09 10.46
C GLY A 212 -6.25 -1.96 11.72
N THR A 213 -7.57 -1.82 11.57
CA THR A 213 -8.52 -1.73 12.70
C THR A 213 -9.18 -3.06 13.03
N ALA A 214 -8.76 -4.17 12.41
CA ALA A 214 -9.15 -5.49 12.91
C ALA A 214 -8.63 -5.59 14.37
N PRO A 215 -9.51 -5.75 15.38
CA PRO A 215 -9.07 -5.93 16.74
C PRO A 215 -8.23 -7.19 16.75
N TYR A 216 -6.91 -7.03 16.86
CA TYR A 216 -6.07 -8.10 17.32
C TYR A 216 -6.55 -8.36 18.74
N VAL A 217 -7.48 -9.30 18.88
CA VAL A 217 -7.73 -9.96 20.16
C VAL A 217 -6.40 -10.64 20.44
N GLN A 218 -5.50 -9.92 21.11
CA GLN A 218 -4.48 -10.55 21.89
C GLN A 218 -5.28 -11.38 22.89
N GLU A 219 -5.42 -12.68 22.60
CA GLU A 219 -5.63 -13.66 23.64
C GLU A 219 -4.58 -13.32 24.69
N THR A 220 -5.03 -12.69 25.76
CA THR A 220 -4.27 -12.51 26.98
C THR A 220 -4.02 -13.93 27.46
N SER A 221 -2.92 -14.51 27.02
CA SER A 221 -2.34 -15.69 27.63
C SER A 221 -2.14 -15.33 29.09
N ASP A 222 -3.02 -15.85 29.95
CA ASP A 222 -2.93 -15.74 31.38
C ASP A 222 -1.50 -16.05 31.81
N PRO A 223 -0.79 -15.14 32.51
CA PRO A 223 0.58 -15.39 32.97
C PRO A 223 0.68 -16.41 34.11
N ASN A 224 -0.32 -17.28 34.30
CA ASN A 224 -0.41 -18.19 35.44
C ASN A 224 -0.33 -19.69 35.08
N SER A 225 0.03 -20.05 33.86
CA SER A 225 0.40 -21.44 33.53
C SER A 225 1.89 -21.65 33.78
N SER A 226 2.22 -22.19 34.96
CA SER A 226 3.59 -22.53 35.34
C SER A 226 4.25 -23.49 34.33
N PRO A 227 5.48 -23.22 33.86
CA PRO A 227 6.20 -24.16 33.01
C PRO A 227 6.66 -25.35 33.85
N SER A 228 6.10 -26.52 33.55
CA SER A 228 6.61 -27.80 34.05
C SER A 228 7.93 -28.11 33.36
N THR A 229 8.99 -28.21 34.15
CA THR A 229 10.38 -28.44 33.72
C THR A 229 10.53 -29.84 33.12
N PRO A 230 11.04 -30.02 31.88
CA PRO A 230 11.47 -31.32 31.40
C PRO A 230 12.92 -31.59 31.83
N ASN A 231 13.11 -32.75 32.47
CA ASN A 231 14.40 -33.29 32.83
C ASN A 231 15.29 -33.49 31.59
N LEU A 232 16.50 -32.93 31.63
CA LEU A 232 17.62 -33.33 30.77
C LEU A 232 18.27 -34.61 31.32
N PRO A 233 18.56 -35.60 30.47
CA PRO A 233 19.74 -36.42 30.64
C PRO A 233 20.90 -35.84 29.82
N ALA A 234 22.05 -35.73 30.48
CA ALA A 234 23.33 -35.55 29.85
C ALA A 234 23.63 -36.77 28.96
N ASP A 235 24.17 -36.55 27.75
CA ASP A 235 25.31 -37.35 27.33
C ASP A 235 26.13 -36.76 26.17
N THR A 236 27.42 -37.00 26.39
CA THR A 236 28.66 -36.83 25.65
C THR A 236 28.64 -37.27 24.18
N HIS A 237 29.40 -36.59 23.31
CA HIS A 237 30.29 -37.14 22.25
C HIS A 237 30.73 -35.97 21.31
N SER A 238 32.00 -35.52 21.39
CA SER A 238 33.14 -35.93 20.55
C SER A 238 33.15 -35.32 19.11
N ALA A 239 34.25 -34.60 18.82
CA ALA A 239 34.73 -33.96 17.58
C ALA A 239 34.82 -34.93 16.35
N PRO A 240 35.23 -34.57 15.09
CA PRO A 240 36.16 -33.48 14.70
C PRO A 240 35.98 -32.80 13.31
N HIS A 241 36.88 -31.83 13.08
CA HIS A 241 37.39 -31.21 11.84
C HIS A 241 36.97 -31.78 10.46
N GLY A 242 36.65 -30.86 9.56
CA GLY A 242 36.66 -31.07 8.10
C GLY A 242 37.00 -29.79 7.35
N LEU A 243 38.28 -29.59 7.03
CA LEU A 243 38.78 -28.63 6.04
C LEU A 243 38.38 -29.12 4.64
N GLY A 244 37.82 -28.24 3.80
CA GLY A 244 37.43 -28.58 2.43
C GLY A 244 37.58 -27.39 1.49
N ASN A 245 38.73 -27.32 0.83
CA ASN A 245 39.08 -26.43 -0.28
C ASN A 245 38.10 -26.55 -1.45
N SER A 246 37.84 -25.44 -2.17
CA SER A 246 38.08 -25.35 -3.63
C SER A 246 37.54 -24.04 -4.21
N ALA A 247 38.45 -23.20 -4.68
CA ALA A 247 38.17 -22.08 -5.57
C ALA A 247 38.27 -22.55 -7.03
N PRO A 248 37.37 -22.13 -7.95
CA PRO A 248 37.62 -22.24 -9.38
C PRO A 248 38.16 -20.92 -9.92
N GLN A 249 39.40 -20.96 -10.43
CA GLN A 249 39.90 -20.00 -11.39
C GLN A 249 39.10 -20.13 -12.69
N ARG A 250 38.65 -19.01 -13.27
CA ARG A 250 38.28 -18.94 -14.68
C ARG A 250 38.96 -17.74 -15.33
N SER A 251 40.04 -18.05 -16.02
CA SER A 251 40.60 -17.26 -17.11
C SER A 251 39.67 -17.34 -18.33
N THR A 252 39.32 -16.20 -18.92
CA THR A 252 38.88 -16.16 -20.33
C THR A 252 39.30 -14.83 -20.98
N THR A 253 40.53 -14.89 -21.47
CA THR A 253 41.14 -14.34 -22.68
C THR A 253 40.19 -14.04 -23.88
N ILE A 254 40.31 -12.80 -24.41
CA ILE A 254 40.28 -12.32 -25.83
C ILE A 254 38.90 -12.17 -26.54
N PRO A 255 38.73 -11.24 -27.52
CA PRO A 255 39.71 -10.32 -28.16
C PRO A 255 39.56 -8.83 -27.84
#